data_AF-A0A847JFB1-F1
#
_entry.id   AF-A0A847JFB1-F1
#
_cell.length_a   1.000
_cell.length_b   1.000
_cell.length_c   1.000
_cell.angle_alpha   90.00
_cell.angle_beta   90.00
_cell.angle_gamma   90.00
#
_symmetry.space_group_name_H-M   'P 1'
#
loop_
_entity.id
_entity.type
_entity.pdbx_description
1 polymer ?
#
loop_
_entity_poly.entity_id
_entity_poly.type
_entity_poly.pdbx_seq_one_letter_code
_entity_poly.pdbx_strand_id
1 'polypeptide(L)'
;MRTIISGRIAAIAIAVVGLASTSARADVLRWVCPGPGRTHYAVLVDDAKLDHVTVEEFHAGSTAPVRRFELSGGVGAHAAVYEDEHLSFSHDRRKARLSVRPKGKPRNCGKPHEID
;
A
#
# COMPACT_ATOMS: atom_id res chain seq x y z
N MET A 1 11.03 -27.59 -58.05
CA MET A 1 10.10 -27.91 -56.94
C MET A 1 10.92 -28.40 -55.75
N ARG A 2 10.58 -27.95 -54.53
CA ARG A 2 11.26 -28.11 -53.21
C ARG A 2 12.46 -27.16 -53.02
N THR A 3 12.29 -25.94 -52.49
CA THR A 3 12.04 -25.51 -51.09
C THR A 3 13.17 -25.91 -50.14
N ILE A 4 13.86 -24.92 -49.56
CA ILE A 4 14.17 -24.75 -48.12
C ILE A 4 14.55 -23.27 -47.92
N ILE A 5 13.65 -22.50 -47.31
CA ILE A 5 13.95 -21.17 -46.78
C ILE A 5 14.74 -21.40 -45.49
N SER A 6 16.03 -21.11 -45.55
CA SER A 6 16.94 -21.20 -44.41
C SER A 6 16.62 -20.09 -43.41
N GLY A 7 15.72 -20.38 -42.47
CA GLY A 7 15.34 -19.49 -41.38
C GLY A 7 16.54 -19.17 -40.50
N ARG A 8 16.95 -17.90 -40.46
CA ARG A 8 17.86 -17.38 -39.45
C ARG A 8 17.09 -17.26 -38.14
N ILE A 9 17.22 -18.25 -37.27
CA ILE A 9 16.78 -18.14 -35.88
C ILE A 9 17.80 -17.24 -35.19
N ALA A 10 17.44 -15.98 -35.00
CA ALA A 10 18.18 -15.08 -34.13
C ALA A 10 18.05 -15.61 -32.69
N ALA A 11 19.14 -16.13 -32.15
CA ALA A 11 19.24 -16.48 -30.74
C ALA A 11 19.24 -15.17 -29.93
N ILE A 12 18.08 -14.79 -29.40
CA ILE A 12 17.97 -13.73 -28.41
C ILE A 12 18.49 -14.32 -27.10
N ALA A 13 19.76 -14.06 -26.80
CA ALA A 13 20.30 -14.27 -25.47
C ALA A 13 19.60 -13.28 -24.53
N ILE A 14 18.55 -13.74 -23.86
CA ILE A 14 17.96 -13.02 -22.73
C ILE A 14 19.01 -13.11 -21.62
N ALA A 15 19.81 -12.06 -21.49
CA ALA A 15 20.61 -11.84 -20.30
C ALA A 15 19.63 -11.70 -19.14
N VAL A 16 19.46 -12.79 -18.38
CA VAL A 16 18.91 -12.75 -17.04
C VAL A 16 19.90 -11.94 -16.23
N VAL A 17 19.71 -10.62 -16.22
CA VAL A 17 20.39 -9.73 -15.28
C VAL A 17 20.03 -10.27 -13.91
N GLY A 18 21.07 -10.76 -13.23
CA GLY A 18 20.96 -11.46 -11.97
C GLY A 18 19.98 -10.75 -11.06
N LEU A 19 19.02 -11.53 -10.59
CA LEU A 19 18.26 -11.27 -9.38
C LEU A 19 19.30 -11.01 -8.30
N ALA A 20 19.65 -9.74 -8.11
CA ALA A 20 20.35 -9.30 -6.93
C ALA A 20 19.37 -9.61 -5.80
N SER A 21 19.60 -10.72 -5.12
CA SER A 21 19.01 -11.04 -3.83
C SER A 21 19.53 -10.03 -2.80
N THR A 22 19.19 -8.76 -2.98
CA THR A 22 19.14 -7.81 -1.89
C THR A 22 17.84 -8.12 -1.18
N SER A 23 17.94 -8.56 0.08
CA SER A 23 16.85 -8.68 1.03
C SER A 23 15.96 -7.43 0.97
N ALA A 24 14.94 -7.43 0.11
CA ALA A 24 13.93 -6.39 0.07
C ALA A 24 13.12 -6.55 1.35
N ARG A 25 13.32 -5.65 2.30
CA ARG A 25 12.31 -5.45 3.34
C ARG A 25 11.05 -5.04 2.59
N ALA A 26 9.88 -5.51 3.01
CA ALA A 26 8.64 -5.06 2.42
C ALA A 26 8.60 -3.52 2.48
N ASP A 27 8.63 -2.88 1.31
CA ASP A 27 8.61 -1.43 1.21
C ASP A 27 7.22 -0.86 1.53
N VAL A 28 6.20 -1.73 1.63
CA VAL A 28 4.82 -1.34 1.91
C VAL A 28 4.31 -1.98 3.20
N LEU A 29 3.90 -1.13 4.13
CA LEU A 29 3.20 -1.50 5.36
C LEU A 29 1.69 -1.36 5.19
N ARG A 30 0.95 -2.41 5.51
CA ARG A 30 -0.51 -2.41 5.56
C ARG A 30 -1.02 -2.40 7.00
N TRP A 31 -1.85 -1.42 7.31
CA TRP A 31 -2.60 -1.34 8.56
C TRP A 31 -4.08 -1.60 8.30
N VAL A 32 -4.74 -2.36 9.17
CA VAL A 32 -6.20 -2.53 9.12
C VAL A 32 -6.83 -1.77 10.27
N CYS A 33 -7.67 -0.80 9.96
CA CYS A 33 -8.32 0.08 10.92
C CYS A 33 -9.83 -0.16 10.93
N PRO A 34 -10.48 -0.33 12.09
CA PRO A 34 -11.93 -0.47 12.15
C PRO A 34 -12.61 0.85 11.77
N GLY A 35 -13.68 0.79 10.98
CA GLY A 35 -14.49 1.92 10.57
C GLY A 35 -15.83 2.02 11.30
N PRO A 36 -16.63 3.07 11.04
CA PRO A 36 -17.99 3.16 11.56
C PRO A 36 -18.91 2.06 10.98
N GLY A 37 -19.77 1.49 11.83
CA GLY A 37 -20.69 0.44 11.41
C GLY A 37 -19.97 -0.86 11.02
N ARG A 38 -20.26 -1.37 9.82
CA ARG A 38 -19.66 -2.61 9.29
C ARG A 38 -18.54 -2.33 8.29
N THR A 39 -17.86 -1.19 8.39
CA THR A 39 -16.74 -0.84 7.51
C THR A 39 -15.39 -1.09 8.17
N HIS A 40 -14.37 -1.34 7.35
CA HIS A 40 -12.97 -1.34 7.76
C HIS A 40 -12.14 -0.67 6.69
N TYR A 41 -10.99 -0.15 7.09
CA TYR A 41 -10.07 0.54 6.20
C TYR A 41 -8.75 -0.21 6.17
N ALA A 42 -8.18 -0.40 4.98
CA ALA A 42 -6.79 -0.79 4.83
C ALA A 42 -5.98 0.45 4.47
N VAL A 43 -4.94 0.74 5.23
CA VAL A 43 -4.02 1.85 4.95
C VAL A 43 -2.71 1.26 4.47
N LEU A 44 -2.31 1.63 3.27
CA LEU A 44 -1.06 1.23 2.62
C LEU A 44 -0.08 2.41 2.73
N VAL A 45 1.03 2.16 3.41
CA VAL A 45 2.12 3.11 3.60
C VAL A 45 3.33 2.58 2.84
N ASP A 46 3.74 3.28 1.80
CA ASP A 46 4.97 3.00 1.08
C ASP A 46 6.11 3.76 1.80
N ASP A 47 7.01 3.02 2.46
CA ASP A 47 8.14 3.58 3.21
C ASP A 47 9.13 4.32 2.27
N ALA A 48 9.09 4.06 0.95
CA ALA A 48 9.85 4.82 -0.04
C ALA A 48 9.16 6.14 -0.44
N LYS A 49 7.86 6.29 -0.16
CA LYS A 49 7.02 7.45 -0.53
C LYS A 49 6.19 7.94 0.65
N LEU A 50 6.89 8.49 1.64
CA LEU A 50 6.30 8.94 2.90
C LEU A 50 5.52 10.26 2.83
N ASP A 51 5.34 10.82 1.63
CA ASP A 51 4.53 12.02 1.36
C ASP A 51 3.04 11.70 1.15
N HIS A 52 2.72 10.46 0.77
CA HIS A 52 1.34 10.01 0.53
C HIS A 52 1.06 8.61 1.11
N VAL A 53 -0.19 8.37 1.47
CA VAL A 53 -0.67 7.02 1.82
C VAL A 53 -2.00 6.74 1.14
N THR A 54 -2.21 5.49 0.75
CA THR A 54 -3.47 5.05 0.16
C THR A 54 -4.34 4.42 1.23
N VAL A 55 -5.58 4.87 1.37
CA VAL A 55 -6.57 4.27 2.25
C VAL A 55 -7.68 3.66 1.41
N GLU A 56 -7.94 2.38 1.62
CA GLU A 56 -9.01 1.63 0.95
C GLU A 56 -10.11 1.32 1.96
N GLU A 57 -11.35 1.72 1.66
CA GLU A 57 -12.52 1.39 2.47
C GLU A 57 -13.18 0.10 1.98
N PHE A 58 -13.54 -0.76 2.91
CA PHE A 58 -14.22 -2.02 2.66
C PHE A 58 -15.47 -2.14 3.52
N HIS A 59 -16.54 -2.66 2.94
CA HIS A 59 -17.69 -3.14 3.70
C HIS A 59 -17.47 -4.58 4.16
N ALA A 60 -18.08 -4.96 5.30
CA ALA A 60 -17.98 -6.31 5.82
C ALA A 60 -18.44 -7.35 4.79
N GLY A 61 -17.59 -8.34 4.53
CA GLY A 61 -17.83 -9.39 3.54
C GLY A 61 -17.45 -9.02 2.10
N SER A 62 -16.98 -7.79 1.84
CA SER A 62 -16.43 -7.41 0.55
C SER A 62 -14.94 -7.70 0.48
N THR A 63 -14.49 -8.27 -0.64
CA THR A 63 -13.07 -8.42 -0.99
C THR A 63 -12.56 -7.27 -1.87
N ALA A 64 -13.47 -6.47 -2.43
CA ALA A 64 -13.13 -5.31 -3.23
C ALA A 64 -13.31 -4.01 -2.42
N PRO A 65 -12.41 -3.02 -2.59
CA PRO A 65 -12.58 -1.72 -1.95
C PRO A 65 -13.76 -0.99 -2.57
N VAL A 66 -14.60 -0.40 -1.72
CA VAL A 66 -15.75 0.41 -2.15
C VAL A 66 -15.35 1.86 -2.43
N ARG A 67 -14.29 2.34 -1.76
CA ARG A 67 -13.71 3.68 -1.95
C ARG A 67 -12.21 3.64 -1.72
N ARG A 68 -11.50 4.54 -2.40
CA ARG A 68 -10.08 4.81 -2.18
C ARG A 68 -9.89 6.29 -1.87
N PHE A 69 -8.96 6.57 -0.96
CA PHE A 69 -8.54 7.89 -0.57
C PHE A 69 -7.02 7.97 -0.68
N GLU A 70 -6.52 9.08 -1.15
CA GLU A 70 -5.09 9.40 -1.08
C GLU A 70 -4.92 10.51 -0.07
N LEU A 71 -4.22 10.20 1.01
CA LEU A 71 -3.94 11.17 2.07
C LEU A 71 -2.53 11.72 1.85
N SER A 72 -2.38 13.02 1.98
CA SER A 72 -1.08 13.69 1.93
C SER A 72 -0.59 14.03 3.32
N GLY A 73 0.72 13.99 3.53
CA GLY A 73 1.25 14.21 4.86
C GLY A 73 2.76 14.21 4.94
N GLY A 74 3.26 13.88 6.13
CA GLY A 74 4.69 13.78 6.35
C GLY A 74 5.05 13.21 7.71
N VAL A 75 6.36 12.96 7.87
CA VAL A 75 6.93 12.36 9.07
C VAL A 75 7.33 13.46 10.05
N GLY A 76 6.66 13.50 11.20
CA GLY A 76 7.05 14.34 12.33
C GLY A 76 8.04 13.64 13.27
N ALA A 77 8.47 14.35 14.32
CA ALA A 77 9.45 13.83 15.28
C ALA A 77 8.98 12.58 16.05
N HIS A 78 7.67 12.36 16.17
CA HIS A 78 7.08 11.29 16.98
C HIS A 78 6.18 10.34 16.20
N ALA A 79 5.57 10.80 15.11
CA ALA A 79 4.66 10.03 14.28
C ALA A 79 4.59 10.65 12.89
N ALA A 80 4.30 9.82 11.90
CA ALA A 80 3.86 10.28 10.59
C ALA A 80 2.36 10.56 10.63
N VAL A 81 1.94 11.64 9.96
CA VAL A 81 0.55 12.10 9.93
C VAL A 81 0.16 12.44 8.49
N TYR A 82 -0.98 11.92 8.06
CA TYR A 82 -1.52 12.04 6.71
C TYR A 82 -2.99 12.38 6.78
N GLU A 83 -3.42 13.40 6.04
CA GLU A 83 -4.78 13.91 6.13
C GLU A 83 -5.31 14.34 4.76
N ASP A 84 -6.64 14.25 4.61
CA ASP A 84 -7.40 14.94 3.59
C ASP A 84 -8.63 15.61 4.24
N GLU A 85 -9.65 15.92 3.44
CA GLU A 85 -10.93 16.45 3.89
C GLU A 85 -11.82 15.41 4.62
N HIS A 86 -11.62 14.11 4.36
CA HIS A 86 -12.46 13.01 4.83
C HIS A 86 -11.85 12.18 5.95
N LEU A 87 -10.53 12.08 6.02
CA LEU A 87 -9.78 11.15 6.85
C LEU A 87 -8.52 11.81 7.41
N SER A 88 -8.11 11.34 8.58
CA SER A 88 -6.80 11.62 9.16
C SER A 88 -6.23 10.32 9.70
N PHE A 89 -5.03 10.00 9.25
CA PHE A 89 -4.26 8.82 9.60
C PHE A 89 -2.96 9.26 10.27
N SER A 90 -2.61 8.61 11.38
CA SER A 90 -1.33 8.81 12.05
C SER A 90 -0.75 7.47 12.45
N HIS A 91 0.56 7.30 12.28
CA HIS A 91 1.24 6.08 12.71
C HIS A 91 2.65 6.34 13.21
N ASP A 92 3.09 5.42 14.06
CA ASP A 92 4.48 5.18 14.42
C ASP A 92 4.83 3.72 14.10
N ARG A 93 6.03 3.25 14.45
CA ARG A 93 6.48 1.87 14.19
C ARG A 93 5.66 0.77 14.90
N ARG A 94 4.82 1.12 15.86
CA ARG A 94 4.11 0.18 16.75
C ARG A 94 2.60 0.37 16.74
N LYS A 95 2.12 1.57 16.43
CA LYS A 95 0.72 1.96 16.56
C LYS A 95 0.30 2.80 15.37
N ALA A 96 -0.94 2.59 14.93
CA ALA A 96 -1.58 3.47 13.97
C ALA A 96 -2.99 3.81 14.43
N ARG A 97 -3.45 5.00 14.04
CA ARG A 97 -4.78 5.53 14.33
C ARG A 97 -5.37 6.15 13.08
N LEU A 98 -6.62 5.82 12.80
CA LEU A 98 -7.41 6.42 11.73
C LEU A 98 -8.63 7.12 12.32
N SER A 99 -8.95 8.30 11.82
CA SER A 99 -10.14 9.05 12.17
C SER A 99 -10.88 9.53 10.92
N VAL A 100 -12.21 9.50 10.96
CA VAL A 100 -13.05 10.10 9.92
C VAL A 100 -13.25 11.57 10.26
N ARG A 101 -12.90 12.47 9.37
CA ARG A 101 -13.05 13.91 9.57
C ARG A 101 -14.46 14.39 9.22
N PRO A 102 -14.90 15.53 9.76
CA PRO A 102 -14.21 16.37 10.76
C PRO A 102 -14.45 15.96 12.22
N LYS A 103 -15.40 15.05 12.51
CA LYS A 103 -15.89 14.79 13.89
C LYS A 103 -15.74 13.35 14.38
N GLY A 104 -15.10 12.47 13.60
CA GLY A 104 -14.90 11.07 13.98
C GLY A 104 -13.83 10.92 15.04
N LYS A 105 -14.13 10.11 16.07
CA LYS A 105 -13.12 9.73 17.05
C LYS A 105 -12.03 8.86 16.40
N PRO A 106 -10.74 9.10 16.69
CA PRO A 106 -9.66 8.23 16.24
C PRO A 106 -9.85 6.81 16.76
N ARG A 107 -9.60 5.84 15.88
CA ARG A 107 -9.69 4.41 16.16
C ARG A 107 -8.31 3.78 16.00
N ASN A 108 -7.92 2.94 16.94
CA ASN A 108 -6.66 2.22 16.85
C ASN A 108 -6.76 1.16 15.75
N CYS A 109 -5.78 1.13 14.88
CA CYS A 109 -5.62 0.08 13.88
C CYS A 109 -4.99 -1.17 14.52
N GLY A 110 -5.06 -2.29 13.79
CA GLY A 110 -4.36 -3.53 14.12
C GLY A 110 -2.85 -3.37 14.04
N LYS A 111 -2.14 -4.50 14.07
CA LYS A 111 -0.70 -4.51 13.82
C LYS A 111 -0.40 -4.25 12.35
N PRO A 112 0.78 -3.68 12.01
CA PRO A 112 1.18 -3.58 10.62
C PRO A 112 1.45 -4.97 10.07
N HIS A 113 1.14 -5.15 8.80
CA HIS A 113 1.51 -6.30 7.99
C HIS A 113 2.40 -5.81 6.85
N GLU A 114 3.58 -6.38 6.75
CA GLU A 114 4.47 -6.20 5.61
C GLU A 114 3.87 -6.89 4.38
N ILE A 115 3.90 -6.21 3.23
CA ILE A 115 3.45 -6.75 1.95
C ILE A 115 4.60 -6.65 0.94
N ASP A 116 5.02 -7.81 0.44
CA ASP A 116 5.95 -7.98 -0.69
C ASP A 116 5.31 -7.68 -2.05
#